data_AF-A0A5D2KRG2-F1
#
_entry.id   AF-A0A5D2KRG2-F1
#
_cell.length_a   1.000
_cell.length_b   1.000
_cell.length_c   1.000
_cell.angle_alpha   90.00
_cell.angle_beta   90.00
_cell.angle_gamma   90.00
#
_symmetry.space_group_name_H-M   'P 1'
#
loop_
_entity.id
_entity.type
_entity.pdbx_description
1 polymer ?
#
loop_
_entity_poly.entity_id
_entity_poly.type
_entity_poly.pdbx_seq_one_letter_code
_entity_poly.pdbx_strand_id
1 'polypeptide(L)'
;MAMEVEEMEKARIRKRPRLGWDVAPSRPEAQRALVTSRRSSPPKRDDDHEGHYVFNLGENLTPRYKILSKMGEGTFGRVLECWDPSVDAAMIEVDVLEHLAKNDKGTSHFVQIRNWFDYRNHICIVFERLGPSLFDFLKRNKYCPFPVDLVAYMHDLRLIHTDLKPENILLVSSEYVKLPGCKRSSSDETHFRCLPKSSAIKLIDFGSTAFDNQNHSSLYYRAISSLGWSYPCDLWSVGCILIELCTGEALFQTHENLEHLAMMERVLVPLPEHMIRRANRGAEKYFRRGSRLNWPEGAVSRESIRAVRKLDRLKNMVSQYVESSRYSLADLLEGLLKYDPSERLTARQALNHPFFRYPN
;
A
#
# COMPACT_ATOMS: atom_id res chain seq x y z
N MET A 1 -25.19 -30.39 5.28
CA MET A 1 -24.26 -29.43 5.91
C MET A 1 -22.92 -29.23 5.22
N ALA A 2 -22.20 -30.26 4.73
CA ALA A 2 -20.96 -30.00 3.96
C ALA A 2 -21.21 -29.67 2.47
N MET A 3 -22.27 -30.21 1.86
CA MET A 3 -22.64 -29.95 0.46
C MET A 3 -23.33 -28.59 0.22
N GLU A 4 -24.03 -28.03 1.21
CA GLU A 4 -24.77 -26.76 1.05
C GLU A 4 -23.85 -25.52 1.08
N VAL A 5 -22.67 -25.64 1.68
CA VAL A 5 -21.68 -24.55 1.72
C VAL A 5 -20.97 -24.41 0.37
N GLU A 6 -20.77 -25.53 -0.34
CA GLU A 6 -20.10 -25.56 -1.64
C GLU A 6 -21.00 -25.03 -2.79
N GLU A 7 -22.32 -25.20 -2.68
CA GLU A 7 -23.28 -24.58 -3.63
C GLU A 7 -23.42 -23.06 -3.43
N MET A 8 -23.30 -22.56 -2.19
CA MET A 8 -23.36 -21.11 -1.93
C MET A 8 -22.11 -20.37 -2.44
N GLU A 9 -20.93 -20.99 -2.44
CA GLU A 9 -19.71 -20.40 -3.02
C GLU A 9 -19.74 -20.36 -4.56
N LYS A 10 -20.30 -21.39 -5.21
CA LYS A 10 -20.48 -21.40 -6.68
C LYS A 10 -21.50 -20.36 -7.17
N ALA A 11 -22.42 -19.90 -6.32
CA ALA A 11 -23.39 -18.86 -6.66
C ALA A 11 -22.80 -17.44 -6.70
N ARG A 12 -21.67 -17.16 -6.03
CA ARG A 12 -21.01 -15.83 -6.02
C ARG A 12 -20.20 -15.51 -7.27
N ILE A 13 -19.90 -16.50 -8.12
CA ILE A 13 -19.03 -16.36 -9.30
C ILE A 13 -19.84 -16.25 -10.62
N ARG A 14 -21.16 -16.41 -10.59
CA ARG A 14 -21.98 -16.27 -11.81
C ARG A 14 -22.19 -14.79 -12.16
N LYS A 15 -21.53 -14.34 -13.24
CA LYS A 15 -21.88 -13.10 -13.94
C LYS A 15 -23.39 -13.06 -14.18
N ARG A 16 -24.03 -11.95 -13.83
CA ARG A 16 -25.47 -11.69 -13.96
C ARG A 16 -25.95 -12.06 -15.39
N PRO A 17 -27.03 -12.85 -15.56
CA PRO A 17 -27.60 -13.07 -16.89
C PRO A 17 -28.17 -11.75 -17.42
N ARG A 18 -27.86 -11.40 -18.66
CA ARG A 18 -28.46 -10.23 -19.33
C ARG A 18 -29.94 -10.52 -19.58
N LEU A 19 -30.84 -9.78 -18.93
CA LEU A 19 -32.27 -9.79 -19.22
C LEU A 19 -32.53 -8.89 -20.44
N GLY A 20 -33.50 -9.27 -21.28
CA GLY A 20 -33.76 -8.73 -22.62
C GLY A 20 -34.19 -7.26 -22.75
N TRP A 21 -33.87 -6.41 -21.79
CA TRP A 21 -34.13 -4.96 -21.83
C TRP A 21 -32.87 -4.12 -22.14
N ASP A 22 -31.69 -4.75 -22.23
CA ASP A 22 -30.42 -4.08 -22.61
C ASP A 22 -30.23 -3.97 -24.13
N VAL A 23 -31.23 -3.45 -24.85
CA VAL A 23 -31.11 -3.09 -26.27
C VAL A 23 -31.22 -1.58 -26.40
N ALA A 24 -30.10 -0.91 -26.68
CA ALA A 24 -30.10 0.49 -27.08
C ALA A 24 -30.89 0.66 -28.40
N PRO A 25 -31.61 1.78 -28.61
CA PRO A 25 -32.42 1.96 -29.81
C PRO A 25 -31.52 1.96 -31.05
N SER A 26 -31.92 1.18 -32.07
CA SER A 26 -31.29 1.18 -33.39
C SER A 26 -31.36 2.57 -34.02
N ARG A 27 -30.21 3.13 -34.39
CA ARG A 27 -30.12 4.32 -35.26
C ARG A 27 -29.78 3.93 -36.70
N PRO A 28 -30.20 4.74 -37.69
CA PRO A 28 -30.40 4.30 -39.08
C PRO A 28 -29.09 4.12 -39.87
N GLU A 29 -29.18 3.32 -40.93
CA GLU A 29 -28.12 2.74 -41.77
C GLU A 29 -27.20 3.70 -42.56
N ALA A 30 -27.12 4.99 -42.22
CA ALA A 30 -26.45 6.00 -43.06
C ALA A 30 -24.97 6.33 -42.70
N GLN A 31 -24.29 5.57 -41.84
CA GLN A 31 -22.88 5.80 -41.49
C GLN A 31 -21.97 4.57 -41.71
N ARG A 32 -22.26 3.78 -42.75
CA ARG A 32 -21.49 2.56 -43.10
C ARG A 32 -20.19 2.81 -43.88
N ALA A 33 -19.76 4.05 -44.08
CA ALA A 33 -18.58 4.36 -44.88
C ALA A 33 -17.61 5.28 -44.14
N LEU A 34 -16.85 4.75 -43.17
CA LEU A 34 -15.54 5.26 -42.71
C LEU A 34 -14.95 4.44 -41.55
N VAL A 35 -14.93 3.10 -41.65
CA VAL A 35 -14.09 2.26 -40.76
C VAL A 35 -13.52 1.07 -41.55
N THR A 36 -12.81 1.36 -42.64
CA THR A 36 -11.88 0.42 -43.27
C THR A 36 -10.47 0.71 -42.78
N SER A 37 -10.19 0.30 -41.55
CA SER A 37 -8.84 -0.03 -41.08
C SER A 37 -8.98 -1.06 -39.97
N ARG A 38 -9.51 -2.25 -40.31
CA ARG A 38 -9.37 -3.42 -39.45
C ARG A 38 -7.90 -3.83 -39.46
N ARG A 39 -7.11 -3.25 -38.56
CA ARG A 39 -5.85 -3.87 -38.15
C ARG A 39 -6.24 -5.18 -37.46
N SER A 40 -5.94 -6.29 -38.12
CA SER A 40 -6.18 -7.64 -37.61
C SER A 40 -5.56 -7.79 -36.22
N SER A 41 -6.39 -8.10 -35.23
CA SER A 41 -5.94 -8.48 -33.89
C SER A 41 -5.01 -9.70 -34.01
N PRO A 42 -3.85 -9.74 -33.34
CA PRO A 42 -2.97 -10.92 -33.34
C PRO A 42 -3.72 -12.16 -32.81
N PRO A 43 -3.28 -13.39 -33.15
CA PRO A 43 -4.03 -14.62 -32.90
C PRO A 43 -4.43 -14.78 -31.43
N LYS A 44 -5.68 -15.22 -31.21
CA LYS A 44 -6.26 -15.46 -29.88
C LYS A 44 -5.37 -16.47 -29.15
N ARG A 45 -4.64 -15.99 -28.14
CA ARG A 45 -3.99 -16.86 -27.17
C ARG A 45 -4.97 -17.11 -26.04
N ASP A 46 -4.98 -18.32 -25.53
CA ASP A 46 -5.76 -18.66 -24.36
C ASP A 46 -5.14 -17.99 -23.13
N ASP A 47 -6.00 -17.62 -22.19
CA ASP A 47 -5.58 -17.23 -20.84
C ASP A 47 -4.98 -18.46 -20.14
N ASP A 48 -4.21 -18.24 -19.08
CA ASP A 48 -3.76 -19.36 -18.24
C ASP A 48 -4.92 -19.95 -17.42
N HIS A 49 -4.61 -20.99 -16.64
CA HIS A 49 -5.61 -21.69 -15.81
C HIS A 49 -6.31 -20.79 -14.78
N GLU A 50 -5.71 -19.64 -14.44
CA GLU A 50 -6.27 -18.66 -13.50
C GLU A 50 -7.01 -17.53 -14.22
N GLY A 51 -7.05 -17.56 -15.55
CA GLY A 51 -7.69 -16.54 -16.38
C GLY A 51 -6.83 -15.30 -16.58
N HIS A 52 -5.51 -15.36 -16.37
CA HIS A 52 -4.60 -14.26 -16.66
C HIS A 52 -4.10 -14.29 -18.11
N TYR A 53 -3.96 -13.09 -18.69
CA TYR A 53 -3.43 -12.91 -20.04
C TYR A 53 -1.99 -13.47 -20.17
N VAL A 54 -1.78 -14.40 -21.11
CA VAL A 54 -0.47 -14.98 -21.43
C VAL A 54 0.27 -14.11 -22.45
N PHE A 55 1.44 -13.59 -22.06
CA PHE A 55 2.23 -12.64 -22.83
C PHE A 55 3.67 -13.11 -23.06
N ASN A 56 4.33 -12.54 -24.07
CA ASN A 56 5.77 -12.69 -24.32
C ASN A 56 6.48 -11.33 -24.25
N LEU A 57 7.73 -11.32 -23.79
CA LEU A 57 8.54 -10.10 -23.82
C LEU A 57 8.80 -9.67 -25.28
N GLY A 58 8.70 -8.36 -25.52
CA GLY A 58 8.88 -7.74 -26.83
C GLY A 58 7.64 -7.77 -27.73
N GLU A 59 6.54 -8.41 -27.34
CA GLU A 59 5.30 -8.38 -28.12
C GLU A 59 4.54 -7.05 -27.94
N ASN A 60 3.70 -6.73 -28.92
CA ASN A 60 2.87 -5.53 -28.90
C ASN A 60 1.46 -5.90 -28.41
N LEU A 61 0.99 -5.25 -27.33
CA LEU A 61 -0.42 -5.27 -26.92
C LEU A 61 -1.27 -4.47 -27.92
N THR A 62 -0.74 -3.32 -28.33
CA THR A 62 -1.31 -2.48 -29.38
C THR A 62 -0.17 -1.93 -30.24
N PRO A 63 -0.43 -1.28 -31.38
CA PRO A 63 0.62 -0.58 -32.13
C PRO A 63 1.41 0.45 -31.31
N ARG A 64 0.90 0.84 -30.13
CA ARG A 64 1.48 1.82 -29.22
C ARG A 64 2.21 1.18 -28.03
N TYR A 65 1.80 0.02 -27.53
CA TYR A 65 2.35 -0.54 -26.30
C TYR A 65 3.10 -1.84 -26.56
N LYS A 66 4.43 -1.79 -26.39
CA LYS A 66 5.31 -2.96 -26.50
C LYS A 66 5.73 -3.44 -25.11
N ILE A 67 5.53 -4.71 -24.80
CA ILE A 67 5.87 -5.30 -23.51
C ILE A 67 7.39 -5.40 -23.36
N LEU A 68 7.93 -4.85 -22.27
CA LEU A 68 9.35 -4.90 -21.94
C LEU A 68 9.64 -5.90 -20.82
N SER A 69 8.86 -5.86 -19.74
CA SER A 69 9.09 -6.70 -18.56
C SER A 69 7.79 -6.92 -17.77
N LYS A 70 7.78 -7.95 -16.91
CA LYS A 70 6.74 -8.16 -15.90
C LYS A 70 7.16 -7.46 -14.61
N MET A 71 6.36 -6.52 -14.13
CA MET A 71 6.63 -5.79 -12.89
C MET A 71 5.98 -6.45 -11.67
N GLY A 72 4.81 -7.08 -11.84
CA GLY A 72 4.07 -7.70 -10.74
C GLY A 72 2.91 -8.57 -11.19
N GLU A 73 2.33 -9.29 -10.23
CA GLU A 73 1.14 -10.13 -10.40
C GLU A 73 0.40 -10.19 -9.07
N GLY A 74 -0.92 -10.21 -9.13
CA GLY A 74 -1.80 -10.40 -7.99
C GLY A 74 -3.14 -10.93 -8.44
N THR A 75 -4.06 -11.09 -7.48
CA THR A 75 -5.38 -11.72 -7.72
C THR A 75 -6.18 -11.05 -8.85
N PHE A 76 -5.97 -9.76 -9.06
CA PHE A 76 -6.70 -8.98 -10.07
C PHE A 76 -6.06 -8.97 -11.46
N GLY A 77 -4.81 -9.44 -11.60
CA GLY A 77 -4.12 -9.42 -12.88
C GLY A 77 -2.60 -9.24 -12.80
N ARG A 78 -2.02 -8.82 -13.92
CA ARG A 78 -0.58 -8.65 -14.11
C ARG A 78 -0.25 -7.18 -14.40
N VAL A 79 0.89 -6.73 -13.87
CA VAL A 79 1.44 -5.40 -14.15
C VAL A 79 2.66 -5.56 -15.05
N LEU A 80 2.62 -4.93 -16.22
CA LEU A 80 3.65 -5.05 -17.24
C LEU A 80 4.26 -3.68 -17.53
N GLU A 81 5.59 -3.64 -17.62
CA GLU A 81 6.30 -2.48 -18.13
C GLU A 81 6.18 -2.47 -19.65
N CYS A 82 5.72 -1.37 -20.23
CA CYS A 82 5.57 -1.23 -21.66
C CYS A 82 6.29 0.02 -22.18
N TRP A 83 6.85 -0.08 -23.38
CA TRP A 83 7.33 1.07 -24.14
C TRP A 83 6.18 1.72 -24.90
N ASP A 84 6.11 3.04 -24.86
CA ASP A 84 5.14 3.87 -25.59
C ASP A 84 5.88 4.86 -26.52
N PRO A 85 5.90 4.65 -27.84
CA PRO A 85 6.58 5.51 -28.80
C PRO A 85 6.03 6.94 -28.84
N SER A 86 4.77 7.16 -28.44
CA SER A 86 4.20 8.50 -28.44
C SER A 86 4.76 9.38 -27.34
N VAL A 87 5.24 8.79 -26.23
CA VAL A 87 5.95 9.51 -25.17
C VAL A 87 7.33 9.91 -25.66
N ASP A 88 8.04 9.04 -26.36
CA ASP A 88 9.36 9.35 -26.93
C ASP A 88 9.27 10.43 -28.01
N ALA A 89 8.25 10.36 -28.89
CA ALA A 89 7.99 11.40 -29.88
C ALA A 89 7.63 12.75 -29.24
N ALA A 90 6.83 12.74 -28.17
CA ALA A 90 6.51 13.94 -27.41
C ALA A 90 7.72 14.46 -26.63
N MET A 91 8.62 13.61 -26.10
CA MET A 91 9.84 14.04 -25.41
C MET A 91 10.80 14.81 -26.33
N ILE A 92 10.87 14.44 -27.61
CA ILE A 92 11.62 15.21 -28.63
C ILE A 92 10.99 16.60 -28.86
N GLU A 93 9.66 16.72 -28.73
CA GLU A 93 8.95 18.01 -28.87
C GLU A 93 8.92 18.80 -27.54
N VAL A 94 9.04 18.12 -26.39
CA VAL A 94 8.99 18.69 -25.04
C VAL A 94 10.30 19.38 -24.66
N ASP A 95 11.45 19.05 -25.26
CA ASP A 95 12.68 19.86 -25.14
C ASP A 95 12.45 21.34 -25.52
N VAL A 96 11.43 21.63 -26.35
CA VAL A 96 10.98 22.99 -26.70
C VAL A 96 9.97 23.56 -25.68
N LEU A 97 9.21 22.71 -24.99
CA LEU A 97 8.20 23.07 -23.98
C LEU A 97 8.72 23.07 -22.53
N GLU A 98 9.92 22.54 -22.25
CA GLU A 98 10.59 22.59 -20.94
C GLU A 98 10.84 24.03 -20.46
N HIS A 99 10.84 25.02 -21.36
CA HIS A 99 10.88 26.44 -20.99
C HIS A 99 9.54 27.00 -20.49
N LEU A 100 8.41 26.34 -20.76
CA LEU A 100 7.07 26.74 -20.33
C LEU A 100 6.54 25.92 -19.14
N ALA A 101 7.07 24.72 -18.91
CA ALA A 101 6.69 23.84 -17.79
C ALA A 101 7.22 24.28 -16.41
N LYS A 102 8.02 25.35 -16.31
CA LYS A 102 8.47 25.93 -15.03
C LYS A 102 7.32 26.46 -14.15
N ASN A 103 6.08 26.46 -14.62
CA ASN A 103 4.93 26.99 -13.89
C ASN A 103 3.79 25.98 -13.64
N ASP A 104 3.91 24.71 -14.02
CA ASP A 104 2.83 23.75 -13.76
C ASP A 104 3.03 23.05 -12.41
N LYS A 105 2.24 23.46 -11.41
CA LYS A 105 2.18 22.87 -10.06
C LYS A 105 1.42 21.53 -10.10
N GLY A 106 1.89 20.58 -10.90
CA GLY A 106 1.31 19.25 -11.07
C GLY A 106 1.68 18.27 -9.95
N THR A 107 1.51 18.66 -8.70
CA THR A 107 1.88 17.91 -7.48
C THR A 107 0.80 16.90 -7.07
N SER A 108 0.39 15.97 -7.94
CA SER A 108 -0.49 14.87 -7.50
C SER A 108 0.34 13.80 -6.79
N HIS A 109 0.05 13.53 -5.51
CA HIS A 109 0.65 12.43 -4.76
C HIS A 109 0.01 11.06 -5.08
N PHE A 110 -0.87 11.00 -6.07
CA PHE A 110 -1.51 9.78 -6.55
C PHE A 110 -0.97 9.38 -7.91
N VAL A 111 -0.89 8.06 -8.16
CA VAL A 111 -0.58 7.54 -9.49
C VAL A 111 -1.61 8.02 -10.52
N GLN A 112 -1.11 8.53 -11.64
CA GLN A 112 -1.94 9.04 -12.74
C GLN A 112 -2.26 7.94 -13.74
N ILE A 113 -3.55 7.78 -14.03
CA ILE A 113 -4.03 6.99 -15.17
C ILE A 113 -3.82 7.84 -16.43
N ARG A 114 -3.07 7.29 -17.38
CA ARG A 114 -2.83 7.91 -18.69
C ARG A 114 -3.85 7.48 -19.73
N ASN A 115 -4.29 6.22 -19.67
CA ASN A 115 -5.21 5.63 -20.65
C ASN A 115 -5.85 4.34 -20.12
N TRP A 116 -6.89 3.85 -20.79
CA TRP A 116 -7.40 2.50 -20.60
C TRP A 116 -7.91 1.93 -21.94
N PHE A 117 -7.87 0.62 -22.10
CA PHE A 117 -8.42 -0.07 -23.27
C PHE A 117 -8.81 -1.52 -22.95
N ASP A 118 -9.72 -2.08 -23.74
CA ASP A 118 -9.96 -3.53 -23.76
C ASP A 118 -8.98 -4.18 -24.73
N TYR A 119 -8.30 -5.23 -24.26
CA TYR A 119 -7.49 -6.08 -25.11
C TYR A 119 -7.79 -7.55 -24.83
N ARG A 120 -8.42 -8.21 -25.81
CA ARG A 120 -8.76 -9.64 -25.74
C ARG A 120 -9.63 -9.99 -24.51
N ASN A 121 -10.60 -9.13 -24.19
CA ASN A 121 -11.48 -9.23 -23.00
C ASN A 121 -10.78 -8.98 -21.66
N HIS A 122 -9.57 -8.43 -21.67
CA HIS A 122 -8.88 -7.94 -20.47
C HIS A 122 -8.93 -6.41 -20.46
N ILE A 123 -9.35 -5.84 -19.33
CA ILE A 123 -9.28 -4.38 -19.13
C ILE A 123 -7.84 -4.01 -18.79
N CYS A 124 -7.19 -3.29 -19.70
CA CYS A 124 -5.85 -2.77 -19.51
C CYS A 124 -5.92 -1.30 -19.08
N ILE A 125 -5.34 -0.98 -17.94
CA ILE A 125 -5.23 0.40 -17.43
C ILE A 125 -3.77 0.81 -17.51
N VAL A 126 -3.49 1.95 -18.15
CA VAL A 126 -2.15 2.48 -18.37
C VAL A 126 -1.89 3.58 -17.37
N PHE A 127 -0.82 3.43 -16.59
CA PHE A 127 -0.38 4.42 -15.60
C PHE A 127 0.90 5.11 -16.05
N GLU A 128 1.25 6.21 -15.39
CA GLU A 128 2.63 6.71 -15.40
C GLU A 128 3.58 5.65 -14.82
N ARG A 129 4.82 5.63 -15.32
CA ARG A 129 5.87 4.78 -14.76
C ARG A 129 6.39 5.40 -13.46
N LEU A 130 6.41 4.59 -12.40
CA LEU A 130 7.01 4.94 -11.11
C LEU A 130 8.21 4.04 -10.82
N GLY A 131 8.96 4.39 -9.77
CA GLY A 131 10.00 3.58 -9.19
C GLY A 131 9.47 2.44 -8.31
N PRO A 132 10.37 1.76 -7.58
CA PRO A 132 9.99 0.65 -6.72
C PRO A 132 9.09 1.12 -5.56
N SER A 133 8.31 0.20 -5.00
CA SER A 133 7.65 0.41 -3.72
C SER A 133 8.66 0.64 -2.60
N LEU A 134 8.26 1.29 -1.50
CA LEU A 134 9.11 1.43 -0.32
C LEU A 134 9.52 0.06 0.24
N PHE A 135 8.62 -0.93 0.18
CA PHE A 135 8.90 -2.32 0.55
C PHE A 135 10.01 -2.94 -0.32
N ASP A 136 9.88 -2.86 -1.64
CA ASP A 136 10.88 -3.40 -2.56
C ASP A 136 12.23 -2.70 -2.42
N PHE A 137 12.21 -1.39 -2.14
CA PHE A 137 13.42 -0.63 -1.87
C PHE A 137 14.09 -1.11 -0.57
N LEU A 138 13.35 -1.27 0.54
CA LEU A 138 13.88 -1.84 1.79
C LEU A 138 14.49 -3.21 1.57
N LYS A 139 13.75 -4.10 0.90
CA LYS A 139 14.20 -5.47 0.62
C LYS A 139 15.49 -5.49 -0.20
N ARG A 140 15.60 -4.66 -1.24
CA ARG A 140 16.84 -4.50 -2.04
C ARG A 140 17.98 -3.91 -1.21
N ASN A 141 17.65 -3.06 -0.25
CA ASN A 141 18.59 -2.46 0.70
C ASN A 141 18.88 -3.35 1.91
N LYS A 142 18.56 -4.65 1.86
CA LYS A 142 18.73 -5.61 2.98
C LYS A 142 18.10 -5.13 4.29
N TYR A 143 16.96 -4.45 4.20
CA TYR A 143 16.23 -3.85 5.32
C TYR A 143 17.08 -2.84 6.13
N CYS A 144 18.07 -2.22 5.49
CA CYS A 144 18.79 -1.10 6.10
C CYS A 144 17.82 0.09 6.26
N PRO A 145 17.72 0.68 7.46
CA PRO A 145 16.84 1.80 7.73
C PRO A 145 16.98 2.97 6.76
N PHE A 146 15.87 3.68 6.52
CA PHE A 146 15.90 4.98 5.88
C PHE A 146 16.42 6.06 6.84
N PRO A 147 17.09 7.10 6.32
CA PRO A 147 17.29 8.33 7.05
C PRO A 147 15.93 8.93 7.39
N VAL A 148 15.84 9.43 8.62
CA VAL A 148 14.63 9.96 9.23
C VAL A 148 14.02 11.12 8.42
N ASP A 149 14.81 11.80 7.59
CA ASP A 149 14.37 12.92 6.74
C ASP A 149 13.44 12.49 5.60
N LEU A 150 13.50 11.22 5.16
CA LEU A 150 12.63 10.71 4.08
C LEU A 150 11.18 10.53 4.55
N VAL A 151 10.98 10.39 5.87
CA VAL A 151 9.68 10.20 6.52
C VAL A 151 8.81 11.47 6.46
N ALA A 152 9.41 12.65 6.27
CA ALA A 152 8.74 13.94 6.23
C ALA A 152 7.85 14.18 5.00
N TYR A 153 7.92 13.32 3.98
CA TYR A 153 7.23 13.52 2.70
C TYR A 153 5.83 12.90 2.59
N MET A 154 5.31 12.30 3.67
CA MET A 154 3.99 11.68 3.66
C MET A 154 2.86 12.67 4.03
N HIS A 155 2.52 13.63 3.16
CA HIS A 155 1.19 14.28 3.21
C HIS A 155 0.82 15.15 1.99
N ASP A 156 -0.39 14.95 1.45
CA ASP A 156 -1.45 15.97 1.27
C ASP A 156 -2.78 15.34 0.84
N LEU A 157 -3.13 14.18 1.41
CA LEU A 157 -4.17 13.31 0.86
C LEU A 157 -5.39 13.31 1.78
N ARG A 158 -6.41 14.05 1.37
CA ARG A 158 -7.74 14.09 2.01
C ARG A 158 -8.56 12.82 1.72
N LEU A 159 -7.91 11.67 1.57
CA LEU A 159 -8.55 10.38 1.26
C LEU A 159 -8.29 9.36 2.35
N ILE A 160 -9.29 8.54 2.64
CA ILE A 160 -9.16 7.37 3.51
C ILE A 160 -8.74 6.19 2.60
N HIS A 161 -7.50 5.74 2.70
CA HIS A 161 -6.98 4.66 1.87
C HIS A 161 -7.35 3.28 2.43
N THR A 162 -7.41 3.11 3.76
CA THR A 162 -7.75 1.87 4.50
C THR A 162 -6.79 0.68 4.33
N ASP A 163 -5.83 0.77 3.41
CA ASP A 163 -4.81 -0.26 3.13
C ASP A 163 -3.43 0.38 2.88
N LEU A 164 -3.06 1.36 3.72
CA LEU A 164 -1.71 1.92 3.69
C LEU A 164 -0.71 0.87 4.19
N LYS A 165 0.24 0.53 3.34
CA LYS A 165 1.37 -0.36 3.59
C LYS A 165 2.55 0.03 2.70
N PRO A 166 3.81 -0.30 3.04
CA PRO A 166 4.98 0.12 2.25
C PRO A 166 4.96 -0.34 0.78
N GLU A 167 4.23 -1.41 0.46
CA GLU A 167 4.01 -1.92 -0.90
C GLU A 167 3.14 -0.96 -1.75
N ASN A 168 2.22 -0.23 -1.12
CA ASN A 168 1.28 0.69 -1.78
C ASN A 168 1.83 2.12 -1.89
N ILE A 169 3.09 2.35 -1.52
CA ILE A 169 3.79 3.64 -1.62
C ILE A 169 4.98 3.47 -2.55
N LEU A 170 4.92 4.08 -3.74
CA LEU A 170 5.98 3.99 -4.74
C LEU A 170 6.81 5.25 -4.77
N LEU A 171 8.12 5.10 -4.95
CA LEU A 171 9.01 6.22 -5.26
C LEU A 171 8.70 6.75 -6.67
N VAL A 172 8.75 8.05 -6.87
CA VAL A 172 8.61 8.66 -8.21
C VAL A 172 9.79 8.28 -9.10
N SER A 173 11.00 8.21 -8.53
CA SER A 173 12.23 7.85 -9.25
C SER A 173 12.82 6.55 -8.74
N SER A 174 13.43 5.78 -9.65
CA SER A 174 14.23 4.58 -9.30
C SER A 174 15.69 4.92 -8.96
N GLU A 175 16.10 6.18 -9.09
CA GLU A 175 17.49 6.58 -8.86
C GLU A 175 17.86 6.54 -7.38
N TYR A 176 19.06 6.05 -7.10
CA TYR A 176 19.60 5.95 -5.75
C TYR A 176 21.10 6.29 -5.72
N VAL A 177 21.58 6.65 -4.53
CA VAL A 177 22.98 6.86 -4.20
C VAL A 177 23.44 5.71 -3.31
N LYS A 178 24.62 5.17 -3.57
CA LYS A 178 25.29 4.21 -2.68
C LYS A 178 26.15 4.97 -1.68
N LEU A 179 25.89 4.77 -0.40
CA LEU A 179 26.69 5.31 0.69
C LEU A 179 27.42 4.18 1.42
N PRO A 180 28.58 4.46 2.03
CA PRO A 180 29.20 3.54 2.98
C PRO A 180 28.21 3.22 4.10
N GLY A 181 28.05 1.94 4.42
CA GLY A 181 27.16 1.45 5.47
C GLY A 181 27.68 1.78 6.86
N CYS A 182 26.76 2.02 7.80
CA CYS A 182 27.11 2.19 9.20
C CYS A 182 27.46 0.83 9.80
N LYS A 183 28.66 0.68 10.36
CA LYS A 183 29.18 -0.59 10.90
C LYS A 183 28.24 -1.16 11.97
N ARG A 184 27.78 -2.41 11.79
CA ARG A 184 27.18 -3.24 12.86
C ARG A 184 27.61 -4.70 12.74
N SER A 185 28.92 -4.96 12.63
CA SER A 185 29.59 -6.22 12.98
C SER A 185 31.05 -6.17 12.54
N SER A 186 31.92 -6.85 13.26
CA SER A 186 33.34 -7.07 12.98
C SER A 186 33.55 -8.06 11.82
N SER A 187 33.01 -7.75 10.65
CA SER A 187 33.32 -8.46 9.40
C SER A 187 33.83 -7.46 8.36
N ASP A 188 34.94 -7.82 7.73
CA ASP A 188 35.74 -6.99 6.80
C ASP A 188 35.03 -6.67 5.46
N GLU A 189 33.72 -6.88 5.36
CA GLU A 189 32.94 -6.56 4.17
C GLU A 189 32.42 -5.12 4.26
N THR A 190 32.87 -4.27 3.33
CA THR A 190 32.32 -2.93 3.13
C THR A 190 30.86 -3.03 2.71
N HIS A 191 29.96 -2.95 3.68
CA HIS A 191 28.52 -2.88 3.43
C HIS A 191 28.20 -1.50 2.86
N PHE A 192 27.43 -1.45 1.79
CA PHE A 192 26.89 -0.20 1.24
C PHE A 192 25.40 -0.14 1.53
N ARG A 193 24.90 1.04 1.88
CA ARG A 193 23.46 1.33 1.95
C ARG A 193 23.06 2.17 0.74
N CYS A 194 21.90 1.88 0.18
CA CYS A 194 21.31 2.67 -0.90
C CYS A 194 20.31 3.66 -0.31
N LEU A 195 20.34 4.91 -0.79
CA LEU A 195 19.34 5.93 -0.49
C LEU A 195 18.70 6.41 -1.79
N PRO A 196 17.37 6.59 -1.87
CA PRO A 196 16.75 7.24 -3.00
C PRO A 196 17.35 8.63 -3.20
N LYS A 197 17.60 9.02 -4.46
CA LYS A 197 18.02 10.41 -4.76
C LYS A 197 16.91 11.42 -4.49
N SER A 198 15.66 10.98 -4.57
CA SER A 198 14.47 11.79 -4.31
C SER A 198 13.55 11.04 -3.35
N SER A 199 13.00 11.77 -2.37
CA SER A 199 11.98 11.30 -1.43
C SER A 199 10.55 11.39 -1.98
N ALA A 200 10.37 11.85 -3.22
CA ALA A 200 9.05 11.99 -3.81
C ALA A 200 8.39 10.61 -3.95
N ILE A 201 7.17 10.49 -3.43
CA ILE A 201 6.37 9.26 -3.40
C ILE A 201 4.98 9.47 -4.00
N LYS A 202 4.36 8.39 -4.45
CA LYS A 202 2.96 8.33 -4.84
C LYS A 202 2.25 7.11 -4.26
N LEU A 203 0.99 7.29 -3.87
CA LEU A 203 0.13 6.20 -3.45
C LEU A 203 -0.47 5.48 -4.66
N ILE A 204 -0.57 4.16 -4.54
CA ILE A 204 -1.22 3.27 -5.50
C ILE A 204 -2.27 2.41 -4.80
N ASP A 205 -3.01 1.62 -5.58
CA ASP A 205 -3.95 0.59 -5.08
C ASP A 205 -5.12 1.14 -4.25
N PHE A 206 -6.03 1.85 -4.95
CA PHE A 206 -7.25 2.38 -4.38
C PHE A 206 -8.41 1.38 -4.33
N GLY A 207 -8.16 0.09 -4.62
CA GLY A 207 -9.20 -0.94 -4.72
C GLY A 207 -9.97 -1.17 -3.43
N SER A 208 -9.37 -0.82 -2.29
CA SER A 208 -10.00 -0.89 -0.97
C SER A 208 -10.49 0.47 -0.44
N THR A 209 -10.29 1.58 -1.18
CA THR A 209 -10.67 2.90 -0.67
C THR A 209 -12.17 3.03 -0.45
N ALA A 210 -12.51 3.59 0.71
CA ALA A 210 -13.88 3.87 1.09
C ALA A 210 -14.08 5.38 1.17
N PHE A 211 -15.21 5.85 0.62
CA PHE A 211 -15.73 7.15 0.99
C PHE A 211 -16.32 7.04 2.41
N ASP A 212 -16.23 8.11 3.21
CA ASP A 212 -16.63 8.21 4.63
C ASP A 212 -18.04 7.64 4.95
N ASN A 213 -18.88 7.45 3.92
CA ASN A 213 -20.26 6.95 4.02
C ASN A 213 -20.45 5.47 3.64
N GLN A 214 -19.40 4.67 3.40
CA GLN A 214 -19.53 3.27 2.95
C GLN A 214 -18.86 2.27 3.90
N ASN A 215 -19.67 1.39 4.50
CA ASN A 215 -19.23 0.29 5.36
C ASN A 215 -18.63 -0.85 4.52
N HIS A 216 -17.30 -0.99 4.52
CA HIS A 216 -16.62 -2.14 3.90
C HIS A 216 -15.72 -2.94 4.86
N SER A 217 -15.50 -4.18 4.44
CA SER A 217 -15.01 -5.32 5.21
C SER A 217 -13.64 -5.79 4.68
N SER A 218 -12.55 -5.30 5.28
CA SER A 218 -11.20 -5.85 5.05
C SER A 218 -10.62 -6.36 6.38
N LEU A 219 -10.09 -7.59 6.34
CA LEU A 219 -10.05 -8.54 7.46
C LEU A 219 -8.80 -8.51 8.35
N TYR A 220 -7.90 -7.53 8.24
CA TYR A 220 -6.61 -7.56 8.96
C TYR A 220 -6.51 -6.65 10.21
N TYR A 221 -7.44 -5.70 10.41
CA TYR A 221 -7.36 -4.69 11.49
C TYR A 221 -8.62 -4.63 12.39
N ARG A 222 -9.40 -5.71 12.43
CA ARG A 222 -10.69 -5.76 13.13
C ARG A 222 -10.63 -5.54 14.65
N ALA A 223 -9.47 -5.70 15.28
CA ALA A 223 -9.37 -5.63 16.74
C ALA A 223 -9.42 -4.19 17.29
N ILE A 224 -8.94 -3.19 16.54
CA ILE A 224 -8.92 -1.77 16.95
C ILE A 224 -10.09 -0.99 16.31
N SER A 225 -10.56 -1.44 15.15
CA SER A 225 -11.58 -0.76 14.33
C SER A 225 -13.03 -1.10 14.71
N SER A 226 -13.31 -1.41 15.99
CA SER A 226 -14.69 -1.67 16.43
C SER A 226 -15.60 -0.43 16.42
N LEU A 227 -15.08 0.73 15.97
CA LEU A 227 -15.75 2.03 15.96
C LEU A 227 -15.98 2.63 14.55
N GLY A 228 -15.68 1.90 13.48
CA GLY A 228 -15.84 2.36 12.09
C GLY A 228 -14.52 2.80 11.45
N TRP A 229 -14.40 2.59 10.14
CA TRP A 229 -13.22 2.97 9.36
C TRP A 229 -13.26 4.48 9.07
N SER A 230 -12.26 5.22 9.52
CA SER A 230 -12.15 6.66 9.27
C SER A 230 -10.66 7.06 9.20
N TYR A 231 -10.38 8.32 8.87
CA TYR A 231 -9.02 8.88 8.73
C TYR A 231 -8.01 8.48 9.83
N PRO A 232 -8.40 8.31 11.12
CA PRO A 232 -7.46 7.85 12.13
C PRO A 232 -6.86 6.46 11.85
N CYS A 233 -7.56 5.57 11.15
CA CYS A 233 -7.05 4.23 10.79
C CYS A 233 -5.80 4.34 9.91
N ASP A 234 -5.81 5.24 8.92
CA ASP A 234 -4.65 5.47 8.06
C ASP A 234 -3.48 6.04 8.85
N LEU A 235 -3.74 6.91 9.84
CA LEU A 235 -2.68 7.51 10.66
C LEU A 235 -2.03 6.49 11.62
N TRP A 236 -2.77 5.47 12.05
CA TRP A 236 -2.19 4.31 12.72
C TRP A 236 -1.23 3.56 11.77
N SER A 237 -1.67 3.29 10.54
CA SER A 237 -0.85 2.63 9.52
C SER A 237 0.41 3.44 9.18
N VAL A 238 0.30 4.76 9.08
CA VAL A 238 1.46 5.65 8.94
C VAL A 238 2.43 5.43 10.10
N GLY A 239 1.96 5.44 11.35
CA GLY A 239 2.82 5.17 12.51
C GLY A 239 3.58 3.84 12.41
N CYS A 240 2.92 2.76 11.98
CA CYS A 240 3.56 1.47 11.74
C CYS A 240 4.61 1.54 10.62
N ILE A 241 4.27 2.17 9.48
CA ILE A 241 5.17 2.34 8.32
C ILE A 241 6.42 3.14 8.74
N LEU A 242 6.26 4.20 9.54
CA LEU A 242 7.40 5.01 9.99
C LEU A 242 8.38 4.20 10.81
N ILE A 243 7.89 3.33 11.70
CA ILE A 243 8.74 2.44 12.48
C ILE A 243 9.44 1.44 11.56
N GLU A 244 8.70 0.80 10.64
CA GLU A 244 9.27 -0.15 9.68
C GLU A 244 10.36 0.46 8.79
N LEU A 245 10.18 1.71 8.34
CA LEU A 245 11.21 2.43 7.59
C LEU A 245 12.45 2.72 8.45
N CYS A 246 12.29 2.92 9.76
CA CYS A 246 13.38 3.22 10.70
C CYS A 246 14.09 1.96 11.25
N THR A 247 13.42 0.83 11.33
CA THR A 247 13.97 -0.41 11.90
C THR A 247 14.33 -1.44 10.82
N GLY A 248 13.67 -1.37 9.67
CA GLY A 248 13.70 -2.40 8.63
C GLY A 248 12.76 -3.58 8.89
N GLU A 249 12.03 -3.58 10.01
CA GLU A 249 11.17 -4.69 10.44
C GLU A 249 9.74 -4.22 10.68
N ALA A 250 8.76 -5.00 10.20
CA ALA A 250 7.36 -4.74 10.44
C ALA A 250 7.06 -4.72 11.94
N LEU A 251 6.34 -3.68 12.41
CA LEU A 251 6.08 -3.47 13.84
C LEU A 251 5.30 -4.63 14.49
N PHE A 252 4.27 -5.12 13.79
CA PHE A 252 3.37 -6.17 14.28
C PHE A 252 3.30 -7.31 13.26
N GLN A 253 4.23 -8.26 13.36
CA GLN A 253 4.30 -9.40 12.44
C GLN A 253 3.44 -10.56 12.94
N THR A 254 2.14 -10.51 12.68
CA THR A 254 1.20 -11.57 13.08
C THR A 254 -0.04 -11.60 12.19
N HIS A 255 -0.69 -12.78 12.12
CA HIS A 255 -1.99 -12.97 11.49
C HIS A 255 -3.09 -13.31 12.51
N GLU A 256 -2.77 -13.30 13.81
CA GLU A 256 -3.69 -13.68 14.89
C GLU A 256 -4.07 -12.47 15.75
N ASN A 257 -5.37 -12.21 15.89
CA ASN A 257 -5.87 -11.01 16.56
C ASN A 257 -5.42 -10.87 18.02
N LEU A 258 -5.40 -11.98 18.77
CA LEU A 258 -5.00 -11.94 20.19
C LEU A 258 -3.51 -11.67 20.36
N GLU A 259 -2.69 -12.29 19.50
CA GLU A 259 -1.25 -12.01 19.45
C GLU A 259 -1.01 -10.55 19.06
N HIS A 260 -1.74 -10.03 18.07
CA HIS A 260 -1.65 -8.63 17.66
C HIS A 260 -1.92 -7.68 18.83
N LEU A 261 -3.02 -7.88 19.56
CA LEU A 261 -3.33 -7.09 20.76
C LEU A 261 -2.22 -7.19 21.82
N ALA A 262 -1.62 -8.36 22.00
CA ALA A 262 -0.52 -8.56 22.95
C ALA A 262 0.77 -7.86 22.51
N MET A 263 1.09 -7.88 21.21
CA MET A 263 2.20 -7.12 20.64
C MET A 263 1.98 -5.61 20.86
N MET A 264 0.76 -5.13 20.66
CA MET A 264 0.40 -3.74 20.89
C MET A 264 0.63 -3.32 22.34
N GLU A 265 0.14 -4.07 23.34
CA GLU A 265 0.36 -3.75 24.76
C GLU A 265 1.85 -3.81 25.16
N ARG A 266 2.63 -4.67 24.49
CA ARG A 266 4.07 -4.82 24.71
C ARG A 266 4.87 -3.63 24.22
N VAL A 267 4.55 -3.14 23.01
CA VAL A 267 5.24 -2.02 22.36
C VAL A 267 4.81 -0.69 22.96
N LEU A 268 3.49 -0.51 23.15
CA LEU A 268 2.87 0.74 23.58
C LEU A 268 2.58 0.70 25.08
N VAL A 269 1.30 0.72 25.46
CA VAL A 269 0.79 0.71 26.84
C VAL A 269 -0.39 -0.27 26.95
N PRO A 270 -0.89 -0.63 28.13
CA PRO A 270 -2.10 -1.47 28.23
C PRO A 270 -3.31 -0.86 27.51
N LEU A 271 -4.20 -1.71 26.99
CA LEU A 271 -5.41 -1.25 26.31
C LEU A 271 -6.32 -0.48 27.30
N PRO A 272 -6.84 0.70 26.92
CA PRO A 272 -7.72 1.47 27.79
C PRO A 272 -9.01 0.70 28.11
N GLU A 273 -9.40 0.66 29.38
CA GLU A 273 -10.58 -0.10 29.82
C GLU A 273 -11.87 0.34 29.13
N HIS A 274 -12.02 1.63 28.80
CA HIS A 274 -13.21 2.13 28.11
C HIS A 274 -13.35 1.54 26.70
N MET A 275 -12.22 1.26 26.03
CA MET A 275 -12.22 0.58 24.74
C MET A 275 -12.55 -0.91 24.88
N ILE A 276 -12.03 -1.57 25.92
CA ILE A 276 -12.34 -2.97 26.22
C ILE A 276 -13.84 -3.13 26.49
N ARG A 277 -14.43 -2.23 27.29
CA ARG A 277 -15.87 -2.23 27.61
C ARG A 277 -16.77 -1.94 26.42
N ARG A 278 -16.28 -1.17 25.44
CA ARG A 278 -16.99 -0.86 24.18
C ARG A 278 -16.78 -1.93 23.10
N ALA A 279 -15.88 -2.89 23.32
CA ALA A 279 -15.59 -3.93 22.35
C ALA A 279 -16.85 -4.74 22.06
N ASN A 280 -17.03 -5.14 20.80
CA ASN A 280 -18.20 -5.94 20.42
C ASN A 280 -18.18 -7.33 21.08
N ARG A 281 -19.33 -8.02 21.10
CA ARG A 281 -19.45 -9.39 21.65
C ARG A 281 -18.44 -10.38 21.06
N GLY A 282 -17.98 -10.15 19.83
CA GLY A 282 -16.97 -10.98 19.18
C GLY A 282 -15.55 -10.82 19.73
N ALA A 283 -15.26 -9.70 20.40
CA ALA A 283 -13.97 -9.38 20.98
C ALA A 283 -13.85 -9.76 22.46
N GLU A 284 -14.95 -10.04 23.15
CA GLU A 284 -14.96 -10.46 24.57
C GLU A 284 -14.05 -11.68 24.83
N LYS A 285 -13.95 -12.59 23.86
CA LYS A 285 -13.08 -13.78 23.93
C LYS A 285 -11.58 -13.46 24.11
N TYR A 286 -11.17 -12.24 23.76
CA TYR A 286 -9.79 -11.79 23.90
C TYR A 286 -9.47 -11.25 25.29
N PHE A 287 -10.47 -11.06 26.16
CA PHE A 287 -10.30 -10.44 27.46
C PHE A 287 -10.72 -11.35 28.61
N ARG A 288 -9.93 -11.38 29.68
CA ARG A 288 -10.25 -12.03 30.96
C ARG A 288 -10.97 -11.04 31.86
N ARG A 289 -12.10 -11.47 32.44
CA ARG A 289 -12.88 -10.69 33.42
C ARG A 289 -13.23 -9.28 32.94
N GLY A 290 -13.35 -9.08 31.62
CA GLY A 290 -13.75 -7.82 30.99
C GLY A 290 -12.78 -6.64 31.11
N SER A 291 -11.55 -6.83 31.62
CA SER A 291 -10.62 -5.71 31.88
C SER A 291 -9.16 -5.95 31.51
N ARG A 292 -8.74 -7.20 31.28
CA ARG A 292 -7.35 -7.53 30.91
C ARG A 292 -7.30 -8.44 29.71
N LEU A 293 -6.27 -8.30 28.88
CA LEU A 293 -6.05 -9.20 27.76
C LEU A 293 -5.83 -10.65 28.25
N ASN A 294 -6.40 -11.61 27.54
CA ASN A 294 -6.23 -13.05 27.78
C ASN A 294 -4.85 -13.52 27.28
N TRP A 295 -3.79 -12.97 27.84
CA TRP A 295 -2.41 -13.23 27.43
C TRP A 295 -1.49 -13.42 28.65
N PRO A 296 -0.58 -14.40 28.65
CA PRO A 296 -0.19 -15.31 27.56
C PRO A 296 -1.03 -16.59 27.46
N GLU A 297 -1.98 -16.83 28.35
CA GLU A 297 -2.68 -18.12 28.43
C GLU A 297 -3.61 -18.38 27.25
N GLY A 298 -4.10 -17.34 26.57
CA GLY A 298 -4.87 -17.48 25.34
C GLY A 298 -4.01 -17.61 24.08
N ALA A 299 -2.67 -17.59 24.20
CA ALA A 299 -1.78 -17.68 23.05
C ALA A 299 -1.92 -19.02 22.32
N VAL A 300 -1.87 -18.97 20.99
CA VAL A 300 -2.00 -20.15 20.13
C VAL A 300 -0.79 -21.09 20.21
N SER A 301 0.37 -20.57 20.58
CA SER A 301 1.63 -21.34 20.62
C SER A 301 2.69 -20.69 21.52
N ARG A 302 3.74 -21.45 21.86
CA ARG A 302 4.89 -20.93 22.61
C ARG A 302 5.74 -19.97 21.76
N GLU A 303 5.74 -20.18 20.44
CA GLU A 303 6.37 -19.32 19.44
C GLU A 303 5.73 -17.94 19.48
N SER A 304 4.40 -17.88 19.54
CA SER A 304 3.64 -16.63 19.66
C SER A 304 4.00 -15.86 20.93
N ILE A 305 4.07 -16.57 22.08
CA ILE A 305 4.54 -15.99 23.34
C ILE A 305 5.97 -15.44 23.22
N ARG A 306 6.87 -16.17 22.56
CA ARG A 306 8.25 -15.74 22.32
C ARG A 306 8.32 -14.51 21.41
N ALA A 307 7.51 -14.46 20.35
CA ALA A 307 7.47 -13.33 19.42
C ALA A 307 7.08 -12.04 20.16
N VAL A 308 5.99 -12.06 20.93
CA VAL A 308 5.58 -10.90 21.74
C VAL A 308 6.65 -10.52 22.76
N ARG A 309 7.28 -11.49 23.45
CA ARG A 309 8.31 -11.18 24.46
C ARG A 309 9.56 -10.48 23.88
N LYS A 310 9.91 -10.77 22.63
CA LYS A 310 11.08 -10.20 21.93
C LYS A 310 10.91 -8.72 21.58
N LEU A 311 9.67 -8.26 21.39
CA LEU A 311 9.40 -6.85 21.09
C LEU A 311 9.84 -5.98 22.26
N ASP A 312 10.38 -4.80 21.98
CA ASP A 312 10.72 -3.79 22.99
C ASP A 312 9.64 -2.69 23.05
N ARG A 313 9.75 -1.79 24.03
CA ARG A 313 8.92 -0.58 24.10
C ARG A 313 9.25 0.35 22.94
N LEU A 314 8.25 1.08 22.44
CA LEU A 314 8.38 2.02 21.32
C LEU A 314 9.59 2.96 21.46
N LYS A 315 9.77 3.58 22.63
CA LYS A 315 10.90 4.50 22.88
C LYS A 315 12.28 3.83 22.73
N ASN A 316 12.40 2.57 23.16
CA ASN A 316 13.64 1.81 23.07
C ASN A 316 13.93 1.40 21.63
N MET A 317 12.88 0.95 20.91
CA MET A 317 12.98 0.64 19.49
C MET A 317 13.50 1.85 18.72
N VAL A 318 12.89 3.03 18.88
CA VAL A 318 13.35 4.25 18.17
C VAL A 318 14.78 4.63 18.56
N SER A 319 15.10 4.60 19.87
CA SER A 319 16.42 5.00 20.37
C SER A 319 17.58 4.12 19.87
N GLN A 320 17.32 2.88 19.46
CA GLN A 320 18.34 1.95 18.97
C GLN A 320 18.76 2.20 17.51
N TYR A 321 17.90 2.85 16.72
CA TYR A 321 18.08 3.04 15.28
C TYR A 321 18.21 4.52 14.88
N VAL A 322 17.77 5.43 15.75
CA VAL A 322 17.74 6.87 15.51
C VAL A 322 18.52 7.57 16.62
N GLU A 323 19.64 8.19 16.29
CA GLU A 323 20.47 8.93 17.27
C GLU A 323 20.00 10.38 17.40
N SER A 324 19.97 11.08 16.25
CA SER A 324 19.42 12.43 16.10
C SER A 324 17.89 12.37 16.01
N SER A 325 17.17 13.26 16.69
CA SER A 325 15.70 13.38 16.66
C SER A 325 14.87 12.23 17.28
N ARG A 326 15.50 11.26 17.97
CA ARG A 326 14.81 10.13 18.64
C ARG A 326 13.64 10.52 19.55
N TYR A 327 13.79 11.59 20.32
CA TYR A 327 12.76 12.05 21.24
C TYR A 327 11.54 12.60 20.48
N SER A 328 11.79 13.45 19.49
CA SER A 328 10.73 14.02 18.64
C SER A 328 10.05 12.97 17.76
N LEU A 329 10.79 11.95 17.29
CA LEU A 329 10.20 10.84 16.53
C LEU A 329 9.35 9.94 17.42
N ALA A 330 9.86 9.57 18.61
CA ALA A 330 9.09 8.78 19.57
C ALA A 330 7.79 9.49 19.98
N ASP A 331 7.84 10.79 20.23
CA ASP A 331 6.67 11.61 20.57
C ASP A 331 5.63 11.64 19.43
N LEU A 332 6.09 11.82 18.17
CA LEU A 332 5.21 11.73 16.99
C LEU A 332 4.54 10.35 16.90
N LEU A 333 5.32 9.28 17.07
CA LEU A 333 4.83 7.90 16.99
C LEU A 333 3.85 7.56 18.12
N GLU A 334 4.08 8.05 19.34
CA GLU A 334 3.13 7.92 20.46
C GLU A 334 1.80 8.59 20.13
N GLY A 335 1.83 9.75 19.46
CA GLY A 335 0.62 10.43 19.01
C GLY A 335 -0.12 9.73 17.87
N LEU A 336 0.60 9.15 16.90
CA LEU A 336 0.02 8.39 15.78
C LEU A 336 -0.51 7.01 16.21
N LEU A 337 0.12 6.38 17.20
CA LEU A 337 -0.21 5.04 17.70
C LEU A 337 -1.06 5.07 18.98
N LYS A 338 -1.80 6.16 19.22
CA LYS A 338 -2.83 6.16 20.26
C LYS A 338 -3.96 5.19 19.92
N TYR A 339 -4.39 4.41 20.91
CA TYR A 339 -5.47 3.44 20.71
C TYR A 339 -6.81 4.10 20.38
N ASP A 340 -7.19 5.12 21.14
CA ASP A 340 -8.44 5.84 20.90
C ASP A 340 -8.31 6.70 19.63
N PRO A 341 -9.11 6.45 18.58
CA PRO A 341 -9.07 7.23 17.35
C PRO A 341 -9.31 8.73 17.56
N SER A 342 -10.08 9.11 18.59
CA SER A 342 -10.40 10.51 18.89
C SER A 342 -9.24 11.28 19.54
N GLU A 343 -8.32 10.56 20.19
CA GLU A 343 -7.13 11.17 20.78
C GLU A 343 -5.92 11.13 19.85
N ARG A 344 -5.97 10.28 18.82
CA ARG A 344 -4.89 10.09 17.84
C ARG A 344 -4.62 11.39 17.10
N LEU A 345 -3.33 11.67 16.84
CA LEU A 345 -2.95 12.82 16.03
C LEU A 345 -3.68 12.77 14.69
N THR A 346 -4.28 13.89 14.31
CA THR A 346 -4.73 14.12 12.93
C THR A 346 -3.53 14.39 12.04
N ALA A 347 -3.70 14.22 10.73
CA ALA A 347 -2.62 14.47 9.76
C ALA A 347 -2.06 15.90 9.86
N ARG A 348 -2.96 16.89 10.05
CA ARG A 348 -2.57 18.29 10.27
C ARG A 348 -1.75 18.49 11.55
N GLN A 349 -2.10 17.81 12.64
CA GLN A 349 -1.33 17.89 13.88
C GLN A 349 0.03 17.20 13.74
N ALA A 350 0.05 16.02 13.13
CA ALA A 350 1.28 15.29 12.83
C ALA A 350 2.26 16.12 11.99
N LEU A 351 1.80 16.83 10.95
CA LEU A 351 2.64 17.71 10.15
C LEU A 351 3.21 18.91 10.92
N ASN A 352 2.43 19.44 11.86
CA ASN A 352 2.89 20.56 12.70
C ASN A 352 3.76 20.09 13.87
N HIS A 353 4.04 18.79 13.96
CA HIS A 353 4.84 18.21 15.02
C HIS A 353 6.30 18.72 14.96
N PRO A 354 6.96 18.98 16.11
CA PRO A 354 8.33 19.45 16.15
C PRO A 354 9.31 18.63 15.30
N PHE A 355 9.06 17.32 15.20
CA PHE A 355 9.82 16.40 14.36
C PHE A 355 9.98 16.85 12.90
N PHE A 356 8.93 17.42 12.29
CA PHE A 356 9.00 17.91 10.91
C PHE A 356 9.32 19.40 10.81
N ARG A 357 9.05 20.18 11.86
CA ARG A 357 9.30 21.63 11.86
C ARG A 357 10.75 22.00 12.12
N TYR A 358 11.47 21.15 12.85
CA TYR A 358 12.87 21.35 13.20
C TYR A 358 13.68 20.11 12.82
N PRO A 359 13.88 19.86 11.51
CA PRO A 359 14.85 18.84 11.09
C PRO A 359 16.23 19.29 11.61
N ASN A 360 16.86 18.43 12.42
CA ASN A 360 18.20 18.70 12.96
C ASN A 360 19.28 18.49 11.91
#